data_AF-A0A154MEG8-F1
#
_entry.id   AF-A0A154MEG8-F1
#
_cell.length_a   1.000
_cell.length_b   1.000
_cell.length_c   1.000
_cell.angle_alpha   90.00
_cell.angle_beta   90.00
_cell.angle_gamma   90.00
#
_symmetry.space_group_name_H-M   'P 1'
#
loop_
_entity.id
_entity.type
_entity.pdbx_description
1 polymer ?
#
loop_
_entity_poly.entity_id
_entity_poly.type
_entity_poly.pdbx_seq_one_letter_code
_entity_poly.pdbx_strand_id
1 'polypeptide(L)'
;MAAATVEIGKVAVSVRLSFDGDLYACRRPPGVVERVEAEALDLLSKGLFVSGIDTQLATVTGTAGHRFVQETAVFQPTDRWVYRGTCGVGASRNGLTLTGMLGYRLEVQAGWARRAGECGPPATAAEWCEFFGAQLASIGGVVLRRASVLSPGTPP
;
A
#
# COMPACT_ATOMS: atom_id res chain seq x y z
N MET A 1 0.80 -8.16 -3.02
CA MET A 1 0.82 -6.70 -3.28
C MET A 1 -0.61 -6.16 -3.28
N ALA A 2 -0.81 -4.95 -2.75
CA ALA A 2 -2.06 -4.20 -2.80
C ALA A 2 -1.77 -2.77 -3.29
N ALA A 3 -2.70 -2.15 -4.00
CA ALA A 3 -2.51 -0.82 -4.56
C ALA A 3 -3.81 -0.04 -4.68
N ALA A 4 -3.67 1.27 -4.82
CA ALA A 4 -4.75 2.19 -5.16
C ALA A 4 -4.18 3.41 -5.89
N THR A 5 -5.01 4.01 -6.74
CA THR A 5 -4.74 5.30 -7.37
C THR A 5 -5.90 6.23 -7.08
N VAL A 6 -5.60 7.46 -6.67
CA VAL A 6 -6.58 8.49 -6.31
C VAL A 6 -6.21 9.77 -7.03
N GLU A 7 -7.19 10.44 -7.62
CA GLU A 7 -7.01 11.80 -8.15
C GLU A 7 -7.80 12.80 -7.32
N ILE A 8 -7.16 13.89 -6.92
CA ILE A 8 -7.78 14.99 -6.17
C ILE A 8 -7.27 16.33 -6.70
N GLY A 9 -8.18 17.21 -7.14
CA GLY A 9 -7.78 18.51 -7.69
C GLY A 9 -6.79 18.35 -8.85
N LYS A 10 -5.56 18.85 -8.74
CA LYS A 10 -4.54 18.69 -9.80
C LYS A 10 -3.54 17.57 -9.53
N VAL A 11 -3.76 16.77 -8.49
CA VAL A 11 -2.79 15.77 -8.01
C VAL A 11 -3.35 14.37 -8.25
N ALA A 12 -2.51 13.49 -8.80
CA ALA A 12 -2.73 12.06 -8.90
C ALA A 12 -1.77 11.36 -7.93
N VAL A 13 -2.30 10.45 -7.12
CA VAL A 13 -1.56 9.74 -6.08
C VAL A 13 -1.68 8.26 -6.32
N SER A 14 -0.56 7.56 -6.37
CA SER A 14 -0.49 6.11 -6.44
C SER A 14 0.12 5.56 -5.17
N VAL A 15 -0.61 4.66 -4.51
CA VAL A 15 -0.19 4.00 -3.27
C VAL A 15 -0.02 2.51 -3.55
N ARG A 16 1.13 1.95 -3.19
CA ARG A 16 1.45 0.53 -3.39
C ARG A 16 2.02 -0.07 -2.11
N LEU A 17 1.46 -1.18 -1.65
CA LEU A 17 1.94 -1.96 -0.53
C LEU A 17 2.40 -3.34 -1.01
N SER A 18 3.63 -3.69 -0.70
CA SER A 18 4.17 -5.04 -0.89
C SER A 18 4.63 -5.63 0.43
N PHE A 19 4.53 -6.95 0.52
CA PHE A 19 5.05 -7.74 1.63
C PHE A 19 6.19 -8.61 1.13
N ASP A 20 7.13 -8.89 2.01
CA ASP A 20 8.27 -9.78 1.77
C ASP A 20 8.51 -10.66 2.99
N GLY A 21 8.96 -11.90 2.74
CA GLY A 21 9.17 -12.93 3.77
C GLY A 21 8.15 -14.05 3.77
N ASP A 22 8.27 -14.93 4.77
CA ASP A 22 7.51 -16.17 4.86
C ASP A 22 6.31 -16.04 5.80
N LEU A 23 5.19 -16.64 5.40
CA LEU A 23 3.96 -16.68 6.17
C LEU A 23 3.52 -18.12 6.39
N TYR A 24 3.20 -18.47 7.62
CA TYR A 24 2.67 -19.78 7.92
C TYR A 24 1.15 -19.80 7.72
N ALA A 25 0.68 -20.75 6.90
CA ALA A 25 -0.73 -20.95 6.61
C ALA A 25 -1.18 -22.34 7.07
N CYS A 26 -2.23 -22.37 7.90
CA CYS A 26 -2.78 -23.57 8.49
C CYS A 26 -4.25 -23.70 8.10
N ARG A 27 -4.65 -24.78 7.43
CA ARG A 27 -6.05 -25.01 7.01
C ARG A 27 -6.69 -26.23 7.67
N ARG A 28 -7.91 -26.05 8.18
CA ARG A 28 -8.76 -27.14 8.69
C ARG A 28 -10.19 -27.01 8.14
N PRO A 29 -10.73 -28.05 7.44
CA PRO A 29 -10.06 -29.29 7.03
C PRO A 29 -8.97 -29.03 5.97
N PRO A 30 -8.04 -29.99 5.73
CA PRO A 30 -7.06 -29.87 4.66
C PRO A 30 -7.74 -29.58 3.31
N GLY A 31 -7.12 -28.73 2.50
CA GLY A 31 -7.64 -28.33 1.19
C GLY A 31 -6.54 -28.32 0.14
N VAL A 32 -6.95 -28.12 -1.11
CA VAL A 32 -6.04 -27.98 -2.26
C VAL A 32 -5.14 -26.75 -2.06
N VAL A 33 -3.82 -26.93 -2.20
CA VAL A 33 -2.79 -25.92 -1.86
C VAL A 33 -3.06 -24.59 -2.57
N GLU A 34 -3.34 -24.60 -3.87
CA GLU A 34 -3.58 -23.39 -4.67
C GLU A 34 -4.78 -22.59 -4.16
N ARG A 35 -5.82 -23.27 -3.65
CA ARG A 35 -6.97 -22.59 -3.04
C ARG A 35 -6.58 -21.97 -1.70
N VAL A 36 -5.76 -22.66 -0.91
CA VAL A 36 -5.26 -22.14 0.37
C VAL A 36 -4.42 -20.88 0.16
N GLU A 37 -3.54 -20.88 -0.84
CA GLU A 37 -2.71 -19.73 -1.20
C GLU A 37 -3.57 -18.55 -1.67
N ALA A 38 -4.54 -18.79 -2.56
CA ALA A 38 -5.41 -17.74 -3.04
C ALA A 38 -6.23 -17.09 -1.92
N GLU A 39 -6.78 -17.90 -1.01
CA GLU A 39 -7.51 -17.44 0.19
C GLU A 39 -6.58 -16.73 1.19
N ALA A 40 -5.34 -17.20 1.35
CA ALA A 40 -4.35 -16.56 2.21
C ALA A 40 -4.01 -15.15 1.71
N LEU A 41 -3.80 -15.00 0.40
CA LEU A 41 -3.53 -13.72 -0.23
C LEU A 41 -4.75 -12.77 -0.18
N ASP A 42 -5.98 -13.30 -0.30
CA ASP A 42 -7.20 -12.52 -0.07
C ASP A 42 -7.25 -11.99 1.36
N LEU A 43 -7.03 -12.87 2.34
CA LEU A 43 -7.06 -12.50 3.75
C LEU A 43 -5.97 -11.47 4.11
N LEU A 44 -4.76 -11.61 3.58
CA LEU A 44 -3.65 -10.67 3.78
C LEU A 44 -3.91 -9.29 3.15
N SER A 45 -4.67 -9.24 2.05
CA SER A 45 -4.99 -7.99 1.35
C SER A 45 -6.29 -7.34 1.80
N LYS A 46 -7.01 -7.97 2.74
CA LYS A 46 -8.37 -7.57 3.09
C LYS A 46 -8.41 -6.31 3.95
N GLY A 47 -9.09 -5.29 3.42
CA GLY A 47 -9.38 -4.06 4.14
C GLY A 47 -8.10 -3.32 4.56
N LEU A 48 -7.07 -3.37 3.71
CA LEU A 48 -5.87 -2.57 3.90
C LEU A 48 -6.22 -1.10 3.66
N PHE A 49 -5.84 -0.25 4.61
CA PHE A 49 -6.11 1.18 4.58
C PHE A 49 -4.82 1.93 4.96
N VAL A 50 -4.54 3.01 4.23
CA VAL A 50 -3.36 3.85 4.43
C VAL A 50 -3.78 5.27 4.74
N SER A 51 -3.28 5.87 5.81
CA SER A 51 -3.57 7.26 6.19
C SER A 51 -2.29 8.04 6.51
N GLY A 52 -2.40 9.37 6.58
CA GLY A 52 -1.25 10.25 6.85
C GLY A 52 -0.20 10.22 5.74
N ILE A 53 -0.64 10.06 4.48
CA ILE A 53 0.23 9.93 3.30
C ILE A 53 0.98 11.21 2.94
N ASP A 54 0.60 12.34 3.52
CA ASP A 54 1.27 13.63 3.48
C ASP A 54 2.41 13.76 4.51
N THR A 55 2.57 12.78 5.40
CA THR A 55 3.51 12.84 6.53
C THR A 55 4.66 11.83 6.39
N GLN A 56 5.67 11.97 7.24
CA GLN A 56 6.75 10.98 7.39
C GLN A 56 6.31 9.72 8.16
N LEU A 57 5.07 9.66 8.66
CA LEU A 57 4.53 8.58 9.48
C LEU A 57 3.24 8.02 8.85
N ALA A 58 3.35 7.55 7.61
CA ALA A 58 2.22 6.91 6.94
C ALA A 58 1.79 5.66 7.71
N THR A 59 0.52 5.62 8.10
CA THR A 59 -0.02 4.51 8.90
C THR A 59 -0.72 3.52 7.99
N VAL A 60 -0.38 2.24 8.12
CA VAL A 60 -1.07 1.14 7.46
C VAL A 60 -1.90 0.40 8.50
N THR A 61 -3.17 0.17 8.21
CA THR A 61 -4.06 -0.67 9.02
C THR A 61 -4.69 -1.75 8.16
N GLY A 62 -5.06 -2.87 8.78
CA GLY A 62 -5.73 -3.99 8.10
C GLY A 62 -6.86 -4.54 8.96
N THR A 63 -7.96 -4.91 8.32
CA THR A 63 -9.14 -5.46 9.03
C THR A 63 -8.94 -6.86 9.59
N ALA A 64 -7.88 -7.56 9.17
CA ALA A 64 -7.59 -8.94 9.54
C ALA A 64 -6.64 -9.06 10.76
N GLY A 65 -6.59 -8.05 11.63
CA GLY A 65 -5.75 -8.09 12.85
C GLY A 65 -4.25 -7.89 12.59
N HIS A 66 -3.89 -7.34 11.43
CA HIS A 66 -2.51 -7.03 11.08
C HIS A 66 -1.97 -5.88 11.93
N ARG A 67 -0.74 -6.00 12.41
CA ARG A 67 -0.05 -4.95 13.16
C ARG A 67 1.15 -4.46 12.37
N PHE A 68 1.08 -3.23 11.89
CA PHE A 68 2.17 -2.59 11.16
C PHE A 68 3.02 -1.74 12.10
N VAL A 69 4.34 -1.82 11.95
CA VAL A 69 5.31 -0.97 12.63
C VAL A 69 6.23 -0.38 11.58
N GLN A 70 6.19 0.94 11.40
CA GLN A 70 7.10 1.65 10.51
C GLN A 70 8.48 1.77 11.16
N GLU A 71 9.52 1.50 10.38
CA GLU A 71 10.92 1.58 10.79
C GLU A 71 11.65 2.71 10.07
N THR A 72 11.36 2.91 8.78
CA THR A 72 12.01 3.94 7.96
C THR A 72 11.02 4.63 7.03
N ALA A 73 11.32 5.88 6.69
CA ALA A 73 10.66 6.66 5.65
C ALA A 73 11.74 7.39 4.85
N VAL A 74 11.81 7.13 3.55
CA VAL A 74 12.84 7.69 2.67
C VAL A 74 12.16 8.28 1.44
N PHE A 75 12.41 9.56 1.19
CA PHE A 75 12.05 10.19 -0.07
C PHE A 75 13.00 9.71 -1.17
N GLN A 76 12.44 9.23 -2.28
CA GLN A 76 13.19 8.87 -3.47
C GLN A 76 12.76 9.79 -4.61
N PRO A 77 13.67 10.65 -5.10
CA PRO A 77 13.41 11.43 -6.31
C PRO A 77 13.01 10.52 -7.48
N THR A 78 12.13 10.98 -8.37
CA THR A 78 11.60 12.35 -8.42
C THR A 78 10.38 12.60 -7.52
N ASP A 79 9.57 11.62 -7.15
CA ASP A 79 8.20 11.94 -6.73
C ASP A 79 7.56 10.98 -5.72
N ARG A 80 8.36 10.17 -5.00
CA ARG A 80 7.83 9.15 -4.10
C ARG A 80 8.43 9.14 -2.70
N TRP A 81 7.57 8.86 -1.73
CA TRP A 81 7.95 8.42 -0.40
C TRP A 81 7.92 6.90 -0.32
N VAL A 82 8.93 6.32 0.30
CA VAL A 82 9.07 4.89 0.56
C VAL A 82 9.14 4.67 2.04
N TYR A 83 8.12 4.01 2.58
CA TYR A 83 8.06 3.59 3.98
C TYR A 83 8.34 2.09 4.06
N ARG A 84 9.14 1.69 5.04
CA ARG A 84 9.42 0.27 5.31
C ARG A 84 9.23 -0.04 6.77
N GLY A 85 8.92 -1.29 7.05
CA GLY A 85 8.93 -1.83 8.40
C GLY A 85 8.40 -3.25 8.44
N THR A 86 7.79 -3.62 9.55
CA THR A 86 7.31 -4.97 9.80
C THR A 86 5.79 -5.03 9.96
N CYS A 87 5.21 -6.15 9.55
CA CYS A 87 3.79 -6.47 9.68
C CYS A 87 3.65 -7.80 10.42
N GLY A 88 3.18 -7.74 11.67
CA GLY A 88 2.73 -8.92 12.40
C GLY A 88 1.39 -9.38 11.84
N VAL A 89 1.33 -10.63 11.35
CA VAL A 89 0.12 -11.24 10.81
C VAL A 89 -0.42 -12.25 11.83
N GLY A 90 -1.66 -12.05 12.23
CA GLY A 90 -2.45 -12.99 13.01
C GLY A 90 -3.91 -12.91 12.57
N ALA A 91 -4.27 -13.71 11.57
CA ALA A 91 -5.58 -13.63 10.93
C ALA A 91 -6.20 -15.02 10.79
N SER A 92 -7.53 -15.12 10.91
CA SER A 92 -8.24 -16.38 10.64
C SER A 92 -9.57 -16.14 9.94
N ARG A 93 -9.92 -17.04 9.02
CA ARG A 93 -11.19 -17.01 8.28
C ARG A 93 -11.47 -18.38 7.65
N ASN A 94 -12.71 -18.86 7.72
CA ASN A 94 -13.16 -20.09 7.03
C ASN A 94 -12.24 -21.32 7.26
N GLY A 95 -11.72 -21.48 8.47
CA GLY A 95 -10.81 -22.59 8.80
C GLY A 95 -9.36 -22.42 8.32
N LEU A 96 -9.02 -21.30 7.66
CA LEU A 96 -7.66 -20.87 7.38
C LEU A 96 -7.16 -19.94 8.50
N THR A 97 -5.96 -20.21 8.99
CA THR A 97 -5.23 -19.35 9.94
C THR A 97 -3.89 -18.96 9.32
N LEU A 98 -3.58 -17.66 9.35
CA LEU A 98 -2.32 -17.09 8.92
C LEU A 98 -1.59 -16.49 10.12
N THR A 99 -0.33 -16.88 10.29
CA THR A 99 0.53 -16.36 11.36
C THR A 99 1.95 -16.13 10.85
N GLY A 100 2.56 -15.02 11.23
CA GLY A 100 3.96 -14.75 10.91
C GLY A 100 4.31 -13.28 11.00
N MET A 101 5.52 -12.96 10.56
CA MET A 101 6.04 -11.60 10.51
C MET A 101 6.59 -11.35 9.11
N LEU A 102 6.06 -10.33 8.46
CA LEU A 102 6.45 -9.94 7.11
C LEU A 102 7.16 -8.59 7.15
N GLY A 103 8.18 -8.42 6.31
CA GLY A 103 8.60 -7.08 5.93
C GLY A 103 7.52 -6.45 5.06
N TYR A 104 7.29 -5.14 5.21
CA TYR A 104 6.46 -4.39 4.28
C TYR A 104 7.21 -3.22 3.67
N ARG A 105 6.78 -2.87 2.45
CA ARG A 105 7.20 -1.68 1.74
C ARG A 105 5.96 -0.97 1.20
N LEU A 106 5.76 0.26 1.63
CA LEU A 106 4.71 1.16 1.17
C LEU A 106 5.34 2.26 0.31
N GLU A 107 4.86 2.40 -0.92
CA GLU A 107 5.27 3.46 -1.84
C GLU A 107 4.09 4.41 -2.05
N VAL A 108 4.32 5.69 -1.78
CA VAL A 108 3.37 6.77 -2.05
C VAL A 108 4.01 7.67 -3.10
N GLN A 109 3.49 7.61 -4.31
CA GLN A 109 3.91 8.46 -5.41
C GLN A 109 2.84 9.51 -5.65
N ALA A 110 3.23 10.78 -5.75
CA ALA A 110 2.33 11.87 -6.10
C ALA A 110 2.87 12.60 -7.33
N GLY A 111 1.98 12.86 -8.28
CA GLY A 111 2.31 13.58 -9.50
C GLY A 111 1.15 14.46 -9.94
N TRP A 112 1.39 15.26 -10.96
CA TRP A 112 0.36 16.10 -11.55
C TRP A 112 -0.62 15.25 -12.37
N ALA A 113 -1.91 15.40 -12.08
CA ALA A 113 -2.97 14.83 -12.91
C ALA A 113 -2.93 15.46 -14.31
N ARG A 114 -3.40 14.74 -15.34
CA ARG A 114 -3.36 15.19 -16.74
C ARG A 114 -3.94 16.60 -16.96
N ARG A 115 -4.94 16.99 -16.15
CA ARG A 115 -5.60 18.31 -16.21
C ARG A 115 -4.80 19.47 -15.60
N ALA A 116 -3.67 19.20 -14.96
CA ALA A 116 -2.84 20.22 -14.31
C ALA A 116 -1.97 21.01 -15.29
N GLY A 117 -1.72 20.48 -16.49
CA GLY A 117 -0.76 21.03 -17.45
C GLY A 117 0.68 20.56 -17.17
N GLU A 118 1.65 21.21 -17.82
CA GLU A 118 3.08 20.93 -17.59
C GLU A 118 3.54 21.59 -16.29
N CYS A 119 3.44 20.84 -15.21
CA CYS A 119 4.10 21.16 -13.95
C CYS A 119 5.25 20.15 -13.77
N GLY A 120 6.46 20.64 -13.56
CA GLY A 120 7.63 19.78 -13.38
C GLY A 120 7.51 18.86 -12.15
N PRO A 121 8.26 17.74 -12.10
CA PRO A 121 8.30 16.90 -10.92
C PRO A 121 9.08 17.61 -9.80
N PRO A 122 8.81 17.30 -8.52
CA PRO A 122 9.70 17.76 -7.45
C PRO A 122 11.08 17.09 -7.58
N ALA A 123 12.12 17.78 -7.14
CA ALA A 123 13.48 17.25 -7.00
C ALA A 123 13.78 16.86 -5.56
N THR A 124 13.09 17.47 -4.58
CA THR A 124 13.32 17.26 -3.15
C THR A 124 12.04 16.91 -2.39
N ALA A 125 12.20 16.36 -1.19
CA ALA A 125 11.09 16.11 -0.28
C ALA A 125 10.33 17.39 0.10
N ALA A 126 11.04 18.51 0.23
CA ALA A 126 10.44 19.80 0.56
C ALA A 126 9.55 20.31 -0.58
N GLU A 127 10.03 20.26 -1.82
CA GLU A 127 9.25 20.61 -3.01
C GLU A 127 8.05 19.68 -3.19
N TRP A 128 8.20 18.39 -2.90
CA TRP A 128 7.08 17.44 -2.94
C TRP A 128 5.98 17.84 -1.96
N CYS A 129 6.34 18.21 -0.73
CA CYS A 129 5.39 18.70 0.26
C CYS A 129 4.76 20.04 -0.15
N GLU A 130 5.53 20.95 -0.76
CA GLU A 130 5.02 22.22 -1.28
C GLU A 130 4.00 22.01 -2.42
N PHE A 131 4.31 21.10 -3.34
CA PHE A 131 3.48 20.87 -4.52
C PHE A 131 2.21 20.07 -4.22
N PHE A 132 2.30 19.08 -3.33
CA PHE A 132 1.25 18.07 -3.17
C PHE A 132 0.68 17.99 -1.74
N GLY A 133 1.37 18.55 -0.75
CA GLY A 133 1.06 18.34 0.68
C GLY A 133 -0.36 18.74 1.06
N ALA A 134 -0.85 19.89 0.58
CA ALA A 134 -2.20 20.35 0.88
C ALA A 134 -3.29 19.39 0.37
N GLN A 135 -3.14 18.90 -0.86
CA GLN A 135 -4.08 17.95 -1.46
C GLN A 135 -3.97 16.57 -0.80
N LEU A 136 -2.77 16.12 -0.48
CA LEU A 136 -2.55 14.85 0.22
C LEU A 136 -3.11 14.88 1.64
N ALA A 137 -2.94 15.98 2.37
CA ALA A 137 -3.50 16.15 3.71
C ALA A 137 -5.04 16.12 3.71
N SER A 138 -5.66 16.49 2.59
CA SER A 138 -7.13 16.37 2.42
C SER A 138 -7.60 14.93 2.17
N ILE A 139 -6.68 14.00 1.86
CA ILE A 139 -6.95 12.57 1.76
C ILE A 139 -6.85 11.97 3.16
N GLY A 140 -8.00 11.84 3.85
CA GLY A 140 -8.06 11.19 5.16
C GLY A 140 -7.53 9.74 5.17
N GLY A 141 -7.59 9.07 4.02
CA GLY A 141 -6.84 7.85 3.76
C GLY A 141 -7.31 7.12 2.50
N VAL A 142 -6.62 6.04 2.16
CA VAL A 142 -6.77 5.30 0.91
C VAL A 142 -6.98 3.82 1.22
N VAL A 143 -8.09 3.25 0.73
CA VAL A 143 -8.33 1.81 0.79
C VAL A 143 -7.57 1.14 -0.35
N LEU A 144 -6.68 0.21 -0.01
CA LEU A 144 -5.94 -0.57 -1.00
C LEU A 144 -6.77 -1.79 -1.42
N ARG A 145 -6.66 -2.13 -2.70
CA ARG A 145 -7.20 -3.37 -3.24
C ARG A 145 -6.07 -4.29 -3.61
N ARG A 146 -6.30 -5.61 -3.56
CA ARG A 146 -5.34 -6.58 -4.08
C ARG A 146 -4.97 -6.17 -5.51
N ALA A 147 -3.69 -5.94 -5.74
CA ALA A 147 -3.22 -5.77 -7.10
C ALA A 147 -3.25 -7.17 -7.71
N SER A 148 -4.22 -7.44 -8.58
CA SER A 148 -4.03 -8.47 -9.61
C SER A 148 -2.72 -8.11 -10.32
N VAL A 149 -1.91 -9.10 -10.71
CA VAL A 149 -0.77 -8.83 -11.60
C VAL A 149 -1.34 -8.27 -12.90
N LEU A 150 -1.53 -6.96 -12.94
CA LEU A 150 -1.85 -6.20 -14.14
C LEU A 150 -0.54 -6.20 -14.92
N SER A 151 -0.53 -6.96 -16.01
CA SER A 151 0.48 -6.80 -17.04
C SER A 151 0.62 -5.30 -17.35
N PRO A 152 1.85 -4.76 -17.53
CA PRO A 152 2.01 -3.42 -18.03
C PRO A 152 1.55 -3.42 -19.50
N GLY A 153 0.31 -3.02 -19.76
CA GLY A 153 -0.23 -3.07 -21.11
C GLY A 153 -1.62 -2.47 -21.22
N THR A 154 -1.66 -1.26 -21.79
CA THR A 154 -2.80 -0.57 -22.42
C THR A 154 -3.62 0.38 -21.51
N PRO A 155 -3.47 1.70 -21.67
CA PRO A 155 -4.48 2.67 -21.23
C PRO A 155 -5.65 2.73 -22.25
N PRO A 156 -6.82 3.27 -21.88
CA PRO A 156 -7.95 3.47 -22.79
C PRO A 156 -7.64 4.47 -23.92
#